data_AF-A0A0J9YU78-F1
#
_entry.id   AF-A0A0J9YU78-F1
#
_cell.length_a   1.000
_cell.length_b   1.000
_cell.length_c   1.000
_cell.angle_alpha   90.00
_cell.angle_beta   90.00
_cell.angle_gamma   90.00
#
_symmetry.space_group_name_H-M   'P 1'
#
loop_
_entity.id
_entity.type
_entity.pdbx_description
1 polymer ?
#
loop_
_entity_poly.entity_id
_entity_poly.type
_entity_poly.pdbx_seq_one_letter_code
_entity_poly.pdbx_strand_id
1 'polypeptide(L)'
;MSCGNEFVETLKKIGYPKADILNGEDFDWLFEDVEDESFLKWFCGNVNEQNVLSEKELEAFSDLQRSGKPILEGTALDEVLRTCKTFDLKTCKLDD
;
A
#
# COMPACT_ATOMS: atom_id res chain seq x y z
N MET A 1 24.91 0.27 -11.09
CA MET A 1 23.92 -0.30 -10.14
C MET A 1 23.25 -1.45 -10.87
N SER A 2 23.09 -2.59 -10.22
CA SER A 2 22.42 -3.77 -10.79
C SER A 2 20.92 -3.64 -10.49
N CYS A 3 20.07 -3.79 -11.50
CA CYS A 3 18.62 -3.58 -11.38
C CYS A 3 17.99 -4.69 -10.52
N GLY A 4 18.55 -5.90 -10.58
CA GLY A 4 18.12 -7.01 -9.74
C GLY A 4 18.39 -6.78 -8.25
N ASN A 5 19.44 -6.04 -7.88
CA ASN A 5 19.64 -5.63 -6.48
C ASN A 5 18.55 -4.67 -6.00
N GLU A 6 18.14 -3.69 -6.83
CA GLU A 6 17.03 -2.77 -6.47
C GLU A 6 15.71 -3.53 -6.29
N PHE A 7 15.49 -4.56 -7.11
CA PHE A 7 14.34 -5.45 -6.98
C PHE A 7 14.34 -6.21 -5.64
N VAL A 8 15.45 -6.84 -5.28
CA VAL A 8 15.58 -7.57 -4.01
C VAL A 8 15.43 -6.63 -2.81
N GLU A 9 16.00 -5.43 -2.85
CA GLU A 9 15.83 -4.44 -1.78
C GLU A 9 14.35 -3.99 -1.66
N THR A 10 13.64 -3.85 -2.78
CA THR A 10 12.20 -3.58 -2.75
C THR A 10 11.43 -4.73 -2.12
N LEU A 11 11.76 -5.98 -2.44
CA LEU A 11 11.18 -7.17 -1.80
C LEU A 11 11.42 -7.20 -0.28
N LYS A 12 12.63 -6.85 0.18
CA LYS A 12 12.93 -6.71 1.61
C LYS A 12 12.10 -5.62 2.26
N LYS A 13 12.00 -4.46 1.60
CA LYS A 13 11.23 -3.31 2.07
C LYS A 13 9.77 -3.67 2.30
N ILE A 14 9.14 -4.41 1.38
CA ILE A 14 7.75 -4.85 1.52
C ILE A 14 7.59 -6.08 2.44
N GLY A 15 8.65 -6.52 3.12
CA GLY A 15 8.60 -7.62 4.07
C GLY A 15 8.41 -9.00 3.44
N TYR A 16 8.87 -9.20 2.20
CA TYR A 16 8.81 -10.52 1.56
C TYR A 16 9.62 -11.55 2.39
N PRO A 17 9.02 -12.65 2.90
CA PRO A 17 9.64 -13.49 3.92
C PRO A 17 10.96 -14.17 3.55
N LYS A 18 11.30 -14.25 2.26
CA LYS A 18 12.50 -14.91 1.76
C LYS A 18 13.48 -13.92 1.11
N ALA A 19 13.28 -12.62 1.29
CA ALA A 19 14.08 -11.63 0.58
C ALA A 19 15.57 -11.67 0.97
N ASP A 20 15.90 -12.11 2.19
CA ASP A 20 17.29 -12.20 2.67
C ASP A 20 18.13 -13.30 2.02
N ILE A 21 17.49 -14.31 1.42
CA ILE A 21 18.19 -15.40 0.72
C ILE A 21 18.34 -15.15 -0.78
N LEU A 22 17.78 -14.05 -1.29
CA LEU A 22 17.84 -13.71 -2.71
C LEU A 22 19.13 -12.95 -3.01
N ASN A 23 19.79 -13.33 -4.11
CA ASN A 23 20.88 -12.56 -4.68
C ASN A 23 20.34 -11.72 -5.84
N GLY A 24 20.55 -10.40 -5.82
CA GLY A 24 20.03 -9.51 -6.86
C GLY A 24 20.60 -9.80 -8.25
N GLU A 25 21.83 -10.29 -8.36
CA GLU A 25 22.43 -10.63 -9.66
C GLU A 25 21.64 -11.73 -10.40
N ASP A 26 20.98 -12.64 -9.66
CA ASP A 26 20.14 -13.69 -10.24
C ASP A 26 18.87 -13.13 -10.91
N PHE A 27 18.57 -11.84 -10.69
CA PHE A 27 17.39 -11.16 -11.21
C PHE A 27 17.70 -10.09 -12.26
N ASP A 28 18.97 -9.83 -12.58
CA ASP A 28 19.32 -8.80 -13.57
C ASP A 28 18.74 -9.11 -14.96
N TRP A 29 18.63 -10.39 -15.33
CA TRP A 29 18.05 -10.82 -16.60
C TRP A 29 16.56 -10.45 -16.76
N LEU A 30 15.81 -10.25 -15.66
CA LEU A 30 14.41 -9.84 -15.74
C LEU A 30 14.26 -8.41 -16.29
N PHE A 31 15.29 -7.59 -16.19
CA PHE A 31 15.28 -6.21 -16.67
C PHE A 31 15.79 -6.08 -18.10
N GLU A 32 16.22 -7.18 -18.73
CA GLU A 32 16.67 -7.18 -20.12
C GLU A 32 15.49 -7.26 -21.12
N ASP A 33 14.32 -7.75 -20.67
CA ASP A 33 13.10 -7.72 -21.47
C ASP A 33 12.38 -6.38 -21.35
N VAL A 34 12.09 -5.74 -22.48
CA VAL A 34 11.54 -4.37 -22.55
C VAL A 34 10.10 -4.29 -22.00
N GLU A 35 9.32 -5.37 -22.12
CA GLU A 35 7.94 -5.40 -21.62
C GLU A 35 7.93 -5.45 -20.09
N ASP A 36 8.80 -6.27 -19.50
CA ASP A 36 8.92 -6.43 -18.05
C ASP A 36 9.67 -5.28 -17.37
N GLU A 37 10.68 -4.69 -18.04
CA GLU A 37 11.51 -3.62 -17.49
C GLU A 37 10.68 -2.42 -16.99
N SER A 38 9.65 -2.03 -17.74
CA SER A 38 8.80 -0.88 -17.40
C SER A 38 8.05 -1.13 -16.09
N PHE A 39 7.49 -2.33 -15.92
CA PHE A 39 6.80 -2.73 -14.70
C PHE A 39 7.78 -2.85 -13.53
N LEU A 40 8.94 -3.49 -13.73
CA LEU A 40 9.91 -3.71 -12.67
C LEU A 40 10.52 -2.41 -12.16
N LYS A 41 10.80 -1.44 -13.04
CA LYS A 41 11.23 -0.09 -12.63
C LYS A 41 10.15 0.64 -11.86
N TRP A 42 8.89 0.56 -12.31
CA TRP A 42 7.78 1.13 -11.56
C TRP A 42 7.65 0.48 -10.18
N PHE A 43 7.75 -0.85 -10.12
CA PHE A 43 7.66 -1.62 -8.88
C PHE A 43 8.73 -1.17 -7.88
N CYS A 44 9.99 -1.15 -8.30
CA CYS A 44 11.12 -0.75 -7.44
C CYS A 44 11.05 0.71 -7.00
N GLY A 45 10.48 1.59 -7.84
CA GLY A 45 10.37 3.02 -7.55
C GLY A 45 9.17 3.42 -6.68
N ASN A 46 8.08 2.64 -6.68
CA ASN A 46 6.80 3.07 -6.10
C ASN A 46 6.32 2.18 -4.95
N VAL A 47 6.61 0.87 -4.99
CA VAL A 47 6.09 -0.07 -4.00
C VAL A 47 6.91 0.03 -2.70
N ASN A 48 6.21 0.07 -1.58
CA ASN A 48 6.77 0.21 -0.24
C ASN A 48 5.89 -0.47 0.82
N GLU A 49 6.26 -0.32 2.09
CA GLU A 49 5.58 -0.90 3.25
C GLU A 49 4.08 -0.57 3.31
N GLN A 50 3.67 0.62 2.86
CA GLN A 50 2.27 1.05 2.86
C GLN A 50 1.41 0.30 1.84
N ASN A 51 2.04 -0.36 0.86
CA ASN A 51 1.35 -1.19 -0.12
C ASN A 51 1.13 -2.62 0.37
N VAL A 52 1.54 -2.93 1.61
CA VAL A 52 1.43 -4.27 2.20
C VAL A 52 0.45 -4.20 3.37
N LEU A 53 -0.52 -5.12 3.36
CA LEU A 53 -1.46 -5.26 4.47
C LEU A 53 -0.81 -6.01 5.61
N SER A 54 -0.88 -5.44 6.81
CA SER A 54 -0.55 -6.14 8.04
C SER A 54 -1.64 -7.15 8.42
N GLU A 55 -1.26 -8.16 9.21
CA GLU A 55 -2.20 -9.15 9.74
C GLU A 55 -3.34 -8.49 10.54
N LYS A 56 -3.03 -7.41 11.27
CA LYS A 56 -4.01 -6.63 12.02
C LYS A 56 -5.03 -5.93 11.12
N GLU A 57 -4.58 -5.36 10.00
CA GLU A 57 -5.47 -4.72 9.03
C GLU A 57 -6.37 -5.74 8.35
N LEU A 58 -5.82 -6.92 8.04
CA LEU A 58 -6.59 -8.03 7.47
C LEU A 58 -7.66 -8.54 8.45
N GLU A 59 -7.31 -8.68 9.73
CA GLU A 59 -8.25 -9.07 10.78
C GLU A 59 -9.35 -8.01 10.98
N ALA A 60 -8.96 -6.73 11.08
CA ALA A 60 -9.91 -5.63 11.22
C ALA A 60 -10.89 -5.57 10.03
N PHE A 61 -10.40 -5.81 8.81
CA PHE A 61 -11.26 -5.90 7.63
C PHE A 61 -12.18 -7.13 7.66
N SER A 62 -11.67 -8.28 8.11
CA SER A 62 -12.48 -9.50 8.27
C SER A 62 -13.60 -9.30 9.30
N ASP A 63 -13.33 -8.58 10.38
CA ASP A 63 -14.33 -8.19 11.38
C ASP A 63 -15.39 -7.25 10.80
N LEU A 64 -14.95 -6.28 9.99
CA LEU A 64 -15.84 -5.37 9.27
C LEU A 64 -16.80 -6.15 8.37
N GLN A 65 -16.28 -7.11 7.58
CA GLN A 65 -17.09 -7.98 6.73
C GLN A 65 -18.07 -8.83 7.54
N ARG A 66 -17.60 -9.41 8.66
CA ARG A 66 -18.43 -10.24 9.54
C ARG A 66 -19.53 -9.46 10.25
N SER A 67 -19.38 -8.15 10.41
CA SER A 67 -20.39 -7.31 11.05
C SER A 67 -21.74 -7.27 10.31
N GLY A 68 -21.77 -7.67 9.04
CA GLY A 68 -22.97 -7.67 8.19
C GLY A 68 -23.48 -6.28 7.83
N LYS A 69 -22.73 -5.22 8.20
CA LYS A 69 -23.03 -3.83 7.84
C LYS A 69 -22.49 -3.54 6.43
N PRO A 70 -23.12 -2.63 5.68
CA PRO A 70 -22.57 -2.20 4.39
C PRO A 70 -21.21 -1.53 4.60
N ILE A 71 -20.23 -1.96 3.82
CA ILE A 71 -18.89 -1.36 3.78
C ILE A 71 -18.95 -0.15 2.85
N LEU A 72 -18.50 1.01 3.33
CA LEU A 72 -18.45 2.23 2.55
C LEU A 72 -17.21 2.21 1.66
N GLU A 73 -17.41 2.15 0.35
CA GLU A 73 -16.34 2.12 -0.65
C GLU A 73 -16.65 3.12 -1.78
N GLY A 74 -15.60 3.58 -2.47
CA GLY A 74 -15.72 4.44 -3.66
C GLY A 74 -16.61 5.67 -3.42
N THR A 75 -17.61 5.87 -4.28
CA THR A 75 -18.48 7.05 -4.25
C THR A 75 -19.29 7.17 -2.95
N ALA A 76 -19.72 6.05 -2.35
CA ALA A 76 -20.45 6.08 -1.09
C ALA A 76 -19.56 6.59 0.06
N LEU A 77 -18.27 6.22 0.05
CA LEU A 77 -17.30 6.76 1.00
C LEU A 77 -17.04 8.25 0.75
N ASP A 78 -16.87 8.66 -0.51
CA ASP A 78 -16.65 10.06 -0.88
C ASP A 78 -17.82 10.97 -0.45
N GLU A 79 -19.06 10.53 -0.65
CA GLU A 79 -20.26 11.25 -0.22
C GLU A 79 -20.29 11.45 1.29
N VAL A 80 -20.01 10.40 2.06
CA VAL A 80 -19.94 10.49 3.53
C VAL A 80 -18.80 11.42 3.97
N LEU A 81 -17.60 11.30 3.39
CA LEU A 81 -16.48 12.17 3.73
C LEU A 81 -16.77 13.66 3.47
N ARG A 82 -17.52 13.98 2.42
CA ARG A 82 -17.97 15.36 2.15
C ARG A 82 -18.88 15.89 3.26
N THR A 83 -19.72 15.04 3.85
CA THR A 83 -20.58 15.42 4.99
C THR A 83 -19.82 15.51 6.33
N CYS A 84 -18.67 14.83 6.47
CA CYS A 84 -17.84 14.90 7.67
C CYS A 84 -16.92 16.14 7.68
N LYS A 85 -16.39 16.57 6.53
CA LYS A 85 -15.49 17.75 6.43
C LYS A 85 -16.15 19.07 6.87
N THR A 86 -17.47 19.14 6.93
CA THR A 86 -18.21 20.30 7.46
C THR A 86 -18.29 20.33 8.99
N PHE A 87 -17.90 19.26 9.69
CA PHE A 87 -18.00 19.17 11.14
C PHE A 87 -16.81 19.77 11.91
N ASP A 88 -15.66 19.98 11.25
CA ASP A 88 -14.41 20.47 11.88
C ASP A 88 -14.28 22.00 12.03
N LEU A 89 -15.34 22.79 11.82
CA LEU A 89 -15.28 24.27 11.96
C LEU A 89 -16.22 24.86 13.02
N LYS A 90 -16.85 24.05 13.86
CA LYS A 90 -17.52 24.54 15.09
C LYS A 90 -16.77 24.11 16.33
N THR A 91 -15.49 24.47 16.43
CA THR A 91 -14.90 24.71 17.76
C THR A 91 -15.67 25.88 18.37
N CYS A 92 -16.49 25.58 19.38
CA CYS A 92 -17.15 26.57 20.21
C CYS A 92 -16.15 27.66 20.62
N LYS A 93 -16.30 28.87 20.08
CA LYS A 93 -15.86 30.06 20.81
C LYS A 93 -16.79 30.16 22.01
N LEU A 94 -16.31 29.73 23.17
CA LEU A 94 -16.82 30.25 24.43
C LEU A 94 -16.30 31.69 24.51
N ASP A 95 -17.21 32.63 24.30
CA ASP A 95 -17.03 34.00 24.74
C ASP A 95 -17.24 34.02 26.27
N ASP A 96 -16.28 34.58 27.00
CA ASP A 96 -16.41 35.06 28.39
C ASP A 96 -16.04 36.56 28.39
#